data_AF-A0A969N9W7-F1
#
_entry.id   AF-A0A969N9W7-F1
#
_cell.length_a   1.000
_cell.length_b   1.000
_cell.length_c   1.000
_cell.angle_alpha   90.00
_cell.angle_beta   90.00
_cell.angle_gamma   90.00
#
_symmetry.space_group_name_H-M   'P 1'
#
loop_
_entity.id
_entity.type
_entity.pdbx_description
1 polymer ?
#
loop_
_entity_poly.entity_id
_entity_poly.type
_entity_poly.pdbx_seq_one_letter_code
_entity_poly.pdbx_strand_id
1 'polypeptide(L)'
;MNISVLNDWEKEIILSLALLPCNKYSVPELARIFQIEKEEEVSFFDTIHDLSTKGFLIRERDIYGLNPEDCELSKENLAPLAEQCPTIINYFSKNLKTIN
;
A
#
# COMPACT_ATOMS: atom_id res chain seq x y z
N MET A 1 3.81 -6.37 -13.58
CA MET A 1 3.85 -4.93 -13.25
C MET A 1 5.24 -4.32 -13.44
N ASN A 2 5.42 -3.23 -14.20
CA ASN A 2 6.72 -2.52 -14.30
C ASN A 2 6.72 -1.30 -13.35
N ILE A 3 7.21 -1.47 -12.12
CA ILE A 3 7.25 -0.41 -11.10
C ILE A 3 8.36 0.63 -11.31
N SER A 4 9.23 0.48 -12.31
CA SER A 4 10.35 1.42 -12.54
C SER A 4 9.89 2.82 -12.96
N VAL A 5 8.65 2.94 -13.46
CA VAL A 5 8.02 4.21 -13.87
C VAL A 5 7.44 5.00 -12.68
N LEU A 6 7.37 4.36 -11.52
CA LEU A 6 6.84 4.96 -10.30
C LEU A 6 7.92 5.76 -9.57
N ASN A 7 7.53 6.83 -8.90
CA ASN A 7 8.39 7.51 -7.96
C ASN A 7 8.56 6.68 -6.67
N ASP A 8 9.47 7.09 -5.78
CA ASP A 8 9.81 6.27 -4.61
C ASP A 8 8.65 6.12 -3.62
N TRP A 9 7.80 7.15 -3.50
CA TRP A 9 6.62 7.12 -2.65
C TRP A 9 5.53 6.19 -3.20
N GLU A 10 5.26 6.27 -4.50
CA GLU A 10 4.36 5.37 -5.21
C GLU A 10 4.83 3.90 -5.09
N LYS A 11 6.14 3.66 -5.22
CA LYS A 11 6.72 2.32 -4.99
C LYS A 11 6.48 1.86 -3.56
N GLU A 12 6.69 2.71 -2.56
CA GLU A 12 6.43 2.38 -1.16
C GLU A 12 4.96 2.00 -0.94
N ILE A 13 4.02 2.72 -1.56
CA ILE A 13 2.60 2.39 -1.48
C ILE A 13 2.31 1.00 -2.04
N ILE A 14 2.78 0.71 -3.25
CA ILE A 14 2.58 -0.59 -3.91
C ILE A 14 3.23 -1.73 -3.11
N LEU A 15 4.46 -1.53 -2.64
CA LEU A 15 5.17 -2.49 -1.79
C LEU A 15 4.42 -2.77 -0.50
N SER A 16 3.93 -1.72 0.17
CA SER A 16 3.20 -1.87 1.41
C SER A 16 1.88 -2.62 1.18
N LEU A 17 1.12 -2.26 0.15
CA LEU A 17 -0.12 -2.95 -0.20
C LEU A 17 0.06 -4.45 -0.51
N ALA A 18 1.20 -4.84 -1.09
CA ALA A 18 1.50 -6.24 -1.37
C ALA A 18 1.76 -7.09 -0.12
N LEU A 19 2.22 -6.45 0.94
CA LEU A 19 2.64 -7.10 2.19
C LEU A 19 1.56 -7.02 3.28
N LEU A 20 0.58 -6.14 3.08
CA LEU A 20 -0.56 -6.03 3.95
C LEU A 20 -1.47 -7.27 3.85
N PRO A 21 -2.11 -7.68 4.96
CA PRO A 21 -2.84 -8.95 5.02
C PRO A 21 -4.15 -8.96 4.22
N CYS A 22 -4.72 -7.79 3.92
CA CYS A 22 -5.90 -7.67 3.08
C CYS A 22 -5.50 -7.15 1.71
N ASN A 23 -6.12 -7.65 0.65
CA ASN A 23 -5.81 -7.21 -0.71
C ASN A 23 -6.51 -5.89 -1.09
N LYS A 24 -7.37 -5.36 -0.22
CA LYS A 24 -8.30 -4.26 -0.49
C LYS A 24 -8.51 -3.40 0.74
N TYR A 25 -8.45 -2.09 0.58
CA TYR A 25 -8.58 -1.09 1.65
C TYR A 25 -9.34 0.12 1.16
N SER A 26 -10.15 0.72 2.01
CA SER A 26 -10.72 2.05 1.77
C SER A 26 -9.66 3.15 1.92
N VAL A 27 -9.92 4.32 1.33
CA VAL A 27 -9.01 5.48 1.46
C VAL A 27 -8.73 5.87 2.92
N PRO A 28 -9.73 5.93 3.83
CA PRO A 28 -9.45 6.25 5.24
C PRO A 28 -8.60 5.19 5.95
N GLU A 29 -8.73 3.91 5.57
CA GLU A 29 -7.88 2.84 6.10
C GLU A 29 -6.44 2.99 5.61
N LEU A 30 -6.24 3.29 4.32
CA LEU A 30 -4.93 3.57 3.76
C LEU A 30 -4.27 4.78 4.43
N ALA A 31 -4.98 5.90 4.56
CA ALA A 31 -4.46 7.09 5.23
C ALA A 31 -3.98 6.77 6.66
N ARG A 32 -4.73 5.92 7.40
CA ARG A 32 -4.33 5.46 8.73
C ARG A 32 -3.10 4.56 8.72
N ILE A 33 -3.01 3.63 7.76
CA ILE A 33 -1.88 2.70 7.62
C ILE A 33 -0.59 3.45 7.33
N PHE A 34 -0.65 4.39 6.39
CA PHE A 34 0.48 5.23 6.00
C PHE A 34 0.71 6.42 6.94
N GLN A 35 -0.10 6.56 7.99
CA GLN A 35 -0.01 7.63 8.99
C GLN A 35 -0.04 9.04 8.36
N ILE A 36 -0.87 9.20 7.34
CA ILE A 36 -1.07 10.46 6.62
C ILE A 36 -1.79 11.44 7.54
N GLU A 37 -1.26 12.66 7.63
CA GLU A 37 -1.91 13.70 8.40
C GLU A 37 -3.16 14.22 7.67
N LYS A 38 -4.13 14.72 8.42
CA LYS A 38 -5.43 15.14 7.87
C LYS A 38 -5.29 16.20 6.77
N GLU A 39 -4.29 17.07 6.86
CA GLU A 39 -3.99 18.10 5.87
C GLU A 39 -3.38 17.54 4.57
N GLU A 40 -2.81 16.34 4.62
CA GLU A 40 -2.18 15.66 3.49
C GLU A 40 -3.10 14.63 2.82
N GLU A 41 -4.25 14.29 3.43
CA GLU A 41 -5.18 13.25 2.95
C GLU A 41 -5.64 13.48 1.49
N VAL A 42 -5.82 14.74 1.08
CA VAL A 42 -6.22 15.07 -0.30
C VAL A 42 -5.13 14.68 -1.30
N SER A 43 -3.89 15.10 -1.05
CA SER A 43 -2.74 14.78 -1.90
C SER A 43 -2.45 13.27 -1.92
N PHE A 44 -2.64 12.60 -0.77
CA PHE A 44 -2.53 11.16 -0.68
C PHE A 44 -3.62 10.46 -1.51
N PHE A 45 -4.87 10.92 -1.42
CA PHE A 45 -5.96 10.38 -2.22
C PHE A 45 -5.71 10.55 -3.73
N ASP A 46 -5.23 11.72 -4.16
CA ASP A 46 -4.87 11.96 -5.56
C ASP A 46 -3.80 10.95 -6.02
N THR A 47 -2.82 10.65 -5.18
CA THR A 47 -1.78 9.64 -5.46
C THR A 47 -2.38 8.24 -5.60
N ILE A 48 -3.26 7.82 -4.68
CA ILE A 48 -3.93 6.51 -4.75
C ILE A 48 -4.82 6.41 -5.99
N HIS A 49 -5.50 7.49 -6.35
CA HIS A 49 -6.32 7.54 -7.55
C HIS A 49 -5.45 7.44 -8.81
N ASP A 50 -4.35 8.17 -8.88
CA ASP A 50 -3.40 8.13 -10.01
C ASP A 50 -2.77 6.74 -10.18
N LEU A 51 -2.41 6.07 -9.10
CA LEU A 51 -1.95 4.67 -9.16
C LEU A 51 -3.02 3.73 -9.71
N SER A 52 -4.30 3.99 -9.43
CA SER A 52 -5.40 3.22 -10.01
C SER A 52 -5.62 3.52 -11.50
N THR A 53 -5.56 4.78 -11.92
CA THR A 53 -5.71 5.14 -13.35
C THR A 53 -4.54 4.64 -14.19
N LYS A 54 -3.33 4.57 -13.62
CA LYS A 54 -2.15 3.94 -14.22
C LYS A 54 -2.23 2.39 -14.26
N GLY A 55 -3.25 1.79 -13.63
CA GLY A 55 -3.48 0.35 -13.65
C GLY A 55 -2.68 -0.46 -12.63
N PHE A 56 -2.02 0.20 -11.66
CA PHE A 56 -1.33 -0.49 -10.56
C PHE A 56 -2.29 -0.93 -9.46
N LEU A 57 -3.39 -0.21 -9.27
CA LEU A 57 -4.43 -0.53 -8.28
C LEU A 57 -5.78 -0.79 -8.95
N ILE A 58 -6.44 -1.86 -8.52
CA ILE A 58 -7.85 -2.10 -8.79
C ILE A 58 -8.68 -1.20 -7.86
N ARG A 59 -9.62 -0.46 -8.45
CA ARG A 59 -10.61 0.34 -7.73
C ARG A 59 -12.01 -0.25 -7.89
N GLU A 60 -12.64 -0.54 -6.77
CA GLU A 60 -14.05 -0.94 -6.69
C GLU A 60 -14.79 0.06 -5.78
N ARG A 61 -15.47 1.04 -6.41
CA ARG A 61 -16.04 2.21 -5.70
C ARG A 61 -14.94 3.00 -4.96
N ASP A 62 -14.92 2.94 -3.63
CA ASP A 62 -13.96 3.67 -2.78
C ASP A 62 -12.96 2.74 -2.08
N ILE A 63 -12.85 1.51 -2.60
CA ILE A 63 -11.93 0.49 -2.12
C ILE A 63 -10.85 0.27 -3.18
N TYR A 64 -9.60 0.28 -2.74
CA TYR A 64 -8.40 0.16 -3.56
C TYR A 64 -7.62 -1.07 -3.15
N GLY A 65 -7.06 -1.77 -4.12
CA GLY A 65 -6.30 -2.99 -3.88
C GLY A 65 -5.34 -3.31 -4.99
N LEU A 66 -4.37 -4.17 -4.73
CA LEU A 66 -3.57 -4.74 -5.80
C LEU A 66 -4.37 -5.78 -6.57
N ASN A 67 -4.02 -5.96 -7.84
CA ASN A 67 -4.49 -7.11 -8.60
C ASN A 67 -4.00 -8.39 -7.90
N PRO A 68 -4.87 -9.40 -7.66
CA PRO A 68 -4.47 -10.65 -7.01
C PRO A 68 -3.22 -11.30 -7.61
N GLU A 69 -3.06 -11.25 -8.94
CA GLU A 69 -1.88 -11.79 -9.63
C GLU A 69 -0.60 -11.01 -9.30
N ASP A 70 -0.70 -9.68 -9.20
CA ASP A 70 0.42 -8.82 -8.80
C ASP A 70 0.73 -8.95 -7.30
N CYS A 71 -0.26 -9.30 -6.46
CA CYS A 71 -0.06 -9.53 -5.02
C CYS A 71 0.83 -10.75 -4.76
N GLU A 72 0.58 -11.87 -5.45
CA GLU A 72 1.40 -13.08 -5.31
C GLU A 72 2.82 -12.88 -5.87
N LEU A 73 2.95 -12.26 -7.05
CA LEU A 73 4.25 -11.86 -7.61
C LEU A 73 5.03 -10.92 -6.68
N SER A 74 4.31 -10.05 -5.98
CA SER A 74 4.92 -9.09 -5.06
C SER A 74 5.37 -9.74 -3.76
N LYS A 75 4.65 -10.72 -3.21
CA LYS A 75 5.10 -11.43 -2.00
C LYS A 75 6.40 -12.20 -2.23
N GLU A 76 6.54 -12.87 -3.37
CA GLU A 76 7.75 -13.65 -3.69
C GLU A 76 8.97 -12.76 -3.95
N ASN A 77 8.79 -11.62 -4.62
CA ASN A 77 9.89 -10.74 -5.00
C ASN A 77 10.20 -9.64 -3.98
N LEU A 78 9.23 -9.26 -3.13
CA LEU A 78 9.32 -8.07 -2.28
C LEU A 78 9.46 -8.40 -0.79
N ALA A 79 9.38 -9.68 -0.38
CA ALA A 79 9.69 -10.11 0.99
C ALA A 79 11.08 -9.61 1.50
N PRO A 80 12.17 -9.59 0.70
CA PRO A 80 13.44 -9.03 1.15
C PRO A 80 13.43 -7.50 1.32
N LEU A 81 12.54 -6.80 0.60
CA LEU A 81 12.38 -5.35 0.68
C LEU A 81 11.44 -4.94 1.83
N ALA A 82 10.58 -5.86 2.28
CA ALA A 82 9.68 -5.66 3.42
C ALA A 82 10.44 -5.31 4.71
N GLU A 83 11.63 -5.90 4.91
CA GLU A 83 12.51 -5.62 6.05
C GLU A 83 13.02 -4.17 6.09
N GLN A 84 12.86 -3.43 5.00
CA GLN A 84 13.32 -2.05 4.85
C GLN A 84 12.16 -1.05 4.68
N CYS A 85 10.91 -1.51 4.62
CA CYS A 85 9.75 -0.64 4.43
C CYS A 85 9.25 -0.11 5.79
N PRO A 86 9.42 1.19 6.09
CA PRO A 86 9.06 1.74 7.39
C PRO A 86 7.56 1.63 7.69
N THR A 87 6.73 1.78 6.66
CA THR A 87 5.27 1.63 6.75
C THR A 87 4.87 0.23 7.23
N ILE A 88 5.46 -0.81 6.65
CA ILE A 88 5.19 -2.20 7.01
C ILE A 88 5.71 -2.54 8.42
N ILE A 89 6.94 -2.13 8.74
CA ILE A 89 7.51 -2.32 10.08
C ILE A 89 6.63 -1.67 11.14
N ASN A 90 6.17 -0.44 10.90
CA ASN A 90 5.28 0.27 11.81
C ASN A 90 3.91 -0.42 11.94
N TYR A 91 3.32 -0.84 10.83
CA TYR A 91 2.03 -1.53 10.84
C TYR A 91 2.10 -2.82 11.66
N PHE A 92 3.07 -3.70 11.41
CA PHE A 92 3.20 -4.94 12.16
C PHE A 92 3.62 -4.71 13.61
N SER A 93 4.50 -3.76 13.90
CA SER A 93 4.90 -3.44 15.28
C SER A 93 3.74 -2.94 16.14
N LYS A 94 2.82 -2.16 15.58
CA LYS A 94 1.63 -1.66 16.29
C LYS A 94 0.58 -2.75 16.49
N ASN A 95 0.40 -3.65 15.52
CA ASN A 95 -0.60 -4.72 15.58
C ASN A 95 -0.12 -6.01 16.28
N LEU A 96 1.19 -6.23 16.43
CA LEU A 96 1.75 -7.35 17.22
C LEU A 96 1.64 -7.11 18.73
N LYS A 97 1.61 -5.85 19.19
CA LYS A 97 1.42 -5.50 20.61
C LYS A 97 0.03 -5.88 21.16
N THR A 98 -0.88 -6.33 20.31
CA THR A 98 -2.25 -6.68 20.68
C THR A 98 -2.45 -8.18 20.97
N ILE A 99 -1.38 -8.99 20.94
CA ILE A 99 -1.42 -10.46 21.17
C ILE A 99 -0.65 -10.88 22.44
N ASN A 100 -0.49 -10.01 23.43
CA ASN A 100 0.00 -10.39 24.77
C ASN A 100 -0.97 -9.96 25.86
#